data_AF-A0A7R9LFD4-F1
#
_entry.id   AF-A0A7R9LFD4-F1
#
_cell.length_a   1.000
_cell.length_b   1.000
_cell.length_c   1.000
_cell.angle_alpha   90.00
_cell.angle_beta   90.00
_cell.angle_gamma   90.00
#
_symmetry.space_group_name_H-M   'P 1'
#
loop_
_entity.id
_entity.type
_entity.pdbx_description
1 polymer ?
#
loop_
_entity_poly.entity_id
_entity_poly.type
_entity_poly.pdbx_seq_one_letter_code
_entity_poly.pdbx_strand_id
1 'polypeptide(L)'
;RSSRHVCRLEIHFEDFEVGVEDMDHKYCSNGFVEIEGIKYCGRRKGERIVVDFGTEKQEINIRFHTESAVRYGGFKIQARQLDNNCDHHNSIPHEFSPGSTESCSKMHFSEKSLQILSPHYDSGSYQPFLDCEYTVRKSTSNICALEVKFDAFALEESKACYKDYLQIGEMRLCGKLPFAATRTYEFKSDEIAIKFHTDANGSDAGFVIMVKQIQC
;
A
#
# COMPACT_ATOMS: atom_id res chain seq x y z
N ARG A 1 -3.84 -19.57 -4.01
CA ARG A 1 -3.27 -19.71 -5.37
C ARG A 1 -3.64 -21.06 -5.95
N SER A 2 -4.11 -21.12 -7.19
CA SER A 2 -4.49 -22.38 -7.87
C SER A 2 -3.27 -23.20 -8.34
N SER A 3 -2.11 -22.56 -8.48
CA SER A 3 -0.86 -23.21 -8.82
C SER A 3 0.33 -22.43 -8.26
N ARG A 4 1.51 -23.05 -8.30
CA ARG A 4 2.79 -22.41 -7.90
C ARG A 4 3.18 -21.20 -8.75
N HIS A 5 2.64 -21.07 -9.97
CA HIS A 5 2.93 -19.96 -10.86
C HIS A 5 2.07 -18.73 -10.54
N VAL A 6 0.95 -18.92 -9.84
CA VAL A 6 0.13 -17.82 -9.36
C VAL A 6 0.79 -17.19 -8.13
N CYS A 7 1.28 -15.96 -8.27
CA CYS A 7 1.89 -15.20 -7.19
C CYS A 7 1.02 -14.07 -6.65
N ARG A 8 0.03 -13.61 -7.44
CA ARG A 8 -0.79 -12.45 -7.09
C ARG A 8 -2.28 -12.70 -7.28
N LEU A 9 -3.08 -11.90 -6.59
CA LEU A 9 -4.52 -11.83 -6.72
C LEU A 9 -4.92 -10.39 -7.01
N GLU A 10 -5.46 -10.14 -8.19
CA GLU A 10 -6.15 -8.89 -8.49
C GLU A 10 -7.56 -8.98 -7.92
N ILE A 11 -7.97 -7.99 -7.15
CA ILE A 11 -9.29 -7.90 -6.54
C ILE A 11 -9.97 -6.64 -7.08
N HIS A 12 -11.12 -6.82 -7.72
CA HIS A 12 -11.94 -5.78 -8.29
C HIS A 12 -13.22 -5.61 -7.47
N PHE A 13 -13.43 -4.40 -6.97
CA PHE A 13 -14.63 -3.99 -6.25
C PHE A 13 -15.71 -3.59 -7.25
N GLU A 14 -16.39 -4.57 -7.87
CA GLU A 14 -17.47 -4.32 -8.84
C GLU A 14 -18.58 -3.44 -8.27
N ASP A 15 -18.90 -3.65 -7.00
CA ASP A 15 -19.65 -2.71 -6.18
C ASP A 15 -19.09 -2.75 -4.75
N PHE A 16 -19.06 -1.61 -4.08
CA PHE A 16 -18.51 -1.53 -2.73
C PHE A 16 -19.00 -0.28 -2.03
N GLU A 17 -19.79 -0.48 -0.99
CA GLU A 17 -20.27 0.52 -0.06
C GLU A 17 -20.37 -0.15 1.31
N VAL A 18 -19.33 0.02 2.13
CA VAL A 18 -19.21 -0.64 3.43
C VAL A 18 -18.70 0.36 4.45
N GLY A 19 -19.46 0.61 5.52
CA GLY A 19 -19.04 1.53 6.57
C GLY A 19 -18.91 2.98 6.07
N VAL A 20 -18.46 3.85 6.96
CA VAL A 20 -18.12 5.24 6.64
C VAL A 20 -16.70 5.54 7.08
N GLU A 21 -16.06 6.44 6.34
CA GLU A 21 -14.84 7.10 6.76
C GLU A 21 -15.25 8.21 7.73
N ASP A 22 -15.03 8.02 9.03
CA ASP A 22 -15.46 8.99 10.04
C ASP A 22 -14.52 10.22 10.08
N MET A 23 -15.09 11.42 10.24
CA MET A 23 -14.36 12.70 10.27
C MET A 23 -13.43 12.85 11.49
N ASP A 24 -13.60 12.02 12.52
CA ASP A 24 -12.72 11.94 13.71
C ASP A 24 -11.56 10.93 13.56
N HIS A 25 -11.24 10.50 12.33
CA HIS A 25 -9.98 9.85 11.98
C HIS A 25 -9.66 8.51 12.66
N LYS A 26 -10.67 7.74 13.10
CA LYS A 26 -10.44 6.33 13.44
C LYS A 26 -10.98 5.44 12.33
N TYR A 27 -10.06 5.06 11.46
CA TYR A 27 -10.11 3.99 10.45
C TYR A 27 -11.37 3.16 10.44
N CYS A 28 -12.02 3.04 9.27
CA CYS A 28 -13.04 2.04 8.93
C CYS A 28 -13.62 1.28 10.14
N SER A 29 -14.23 2.00 11.07
CA SER A 29 -14.48 1.50 12.43
C SER A 29 -15.88 0.90 12.51
N ASN A 30 -16.82 1.55 11.82
CA ASN A 30 -18.22 1.16 11.77
C ASN A 30 -18.49 -0.04 10.83
N GLY A 31 -17.56 -0.34 9.92
CA GLY A 31 -17.62 -1.50 9.03
C GLY A 31 -16.53 -1.49 7.97
N PHE A 32 -16.00 -2.67 7.63
CA PHE A 32 -14.91 -2.84 6.68
C PHE A 32 -14.84 -4.24 6.07
N VAL A 33 -14.24 -4.32 4.90
CA VAL A 33 -13.64 -5.55 4.36
C VAL A 33 -12.15 -5.47 4.60
N GLU A 34 -11.57 -6.41 5.34
CA GLU A 34 -10.15 -6.55 5.60
C GLU A 34 -9.55 -7.54 4.62
N ILE A 35 -8.45 -7.18 3.94
CA ILE A 35 -7.71 -8.06 3.02
C ILE A 35 -6.24 -8.02 3.41
N GLU A 36 -5.69 -9.16 3.85
CA GLU A 36 -4.32 -9.26 4.41
C GLU A 36 -4.01 -8.17 5.46
N GLY A 37 -4.95 -7.89 6.37
CA GLY A 37 -4.77 -6.88 7.44
C GLY A 37 -5.14 -5.45 7.04
N ILE A 38 -5.38 -5.16 5.76
CA ILE A 38 -5.76 -3.83 5.27
C ILE A 38 -7.28 -3.69 5.28
N LYS A 39 -7.81 -2.68 5.99
CA LYS A 39 -9.26 -2.41 6.06
C LYS A 39 -9.71 -1.47 4.93
N TYR A 40 -10.72 -1.90 4.20
CA TYR A 40 -11.40 -1.16 3.15
C TYR A 40 -12.83 -0.81 3.60
N CYS A 41 -13.19 0.46 3.51
CA CYS A 41 -14.53 0.98 3.80
C CYS A 41 -14.87 2.15 2.86
N GLY A 42 -16.05 2.74 3.02
CA GLY A 42 -16.56 3.79 2.16
C GLY A 42 -17.08 3.27 0.82
N ARG A 43 -17.17 4.16 -0.17
CA ARG A 43 -17.66 3.84 -1.51
C ARG A 43 -16.49 3.65 -2.47
N ARG A 44 -16.27 2.41 -2.94
CA ARG A 44 -15.09 2.01 -3.74
C ARG A 44 -15.42 1.28 -5.04
N LYS A 45 -16.59 1.55 -5.60
CA LYS A 45 -17.05 0.94 -6.86
C LYS A 45 -16.05 1.17 -8.00
N GLY A 46 -15.63 0.08 -8.64
CA GLY A 46 -14.69 0.05 -9.75
C GLY A 46 -13.20 0.03 -9.36
N GLU A 47 -12.88 0.11 -8.06
CA GLU A 47 -11.50 0.06 -7.58
C GLU A 47 -10.90 -1.34 -7.80
N ARG A 48 -9.61 -1.38 -8.17
CA ARG A 48 -8.84 -2.62 -8.33
C ARG A 48 -7.58 -2.54 -7.47
N ILE A 49 -7.35 -3.56 -6.67
CA ILE A 49 -6.14 -3.75 -5.89
C ILE A 49 -5.45 -5.03 -6.32
N VAL A 50 -4.15 -5.14 -6.04
CA VAL A 50 -3.37 -6.36 -6.29
C VAL A 50 -2.70 -6.75 -4.99
N VAL A 51 -2.88 -8.01 -4.59
CA VAL A 51 -2.36 -8.57 -3.34
C VAL A 51 -1.45 -9.74 -3.67
N ASP A 52 -0.26 -9.77 -3.10
CA ASP A 52 0.68 -10.89 -3.22
C ASP A 52 0.25 -12.04 -2.31
N PHE A 53 0.32 -13.28 -2.81
CA PHE A 53 0.16 -14.48 -1.97
C PHE A 53 1.35 -14.66 -1.00
N GLY A 54 2.44 -13.92 -1.16
CA GLY A 54 3.69 -14.16 -0.44
C GLY A 54 4.40 -15.44 -0.88
N THR A 55 5.59 -15.68 -0.34
CA THR A 55 6.44 -16.82 -0.70
C THR A 55 5.83 -18.16 -0.27
N GLU A 56 5.18 -18.18 0.90
CA GLU A 56 4.71 -19.42 1.53
C GLU A 56 3.19 -19.57 1.62
N LYS A 57 2.39 -18.50 1.51
CA LYS A 57 0.94 -18.64 1.66
C LYS A 57 0.29 -19.18 0.38
N GLN A 58 -0.73 -19.99 0.58
CA GLN A 58 -1.57 -20.52 -0.50
C GLN A 58 -2.94 -19.84 -0.58
N GLU A 59 -3.22 -18.92 0.32
CA GLU A 59 -4.50 -18.25 0.46
C GLU A 59 -4.29 -16.78 0.81
N ILE A 60 -5.30 -15.97 0.48
CA ILE A 60 -5.41 -14.58 0.89
C ILE A 60 -6.63 -14.50 1.79
N ASN A 61 -6.45 -13.97 3.00
CA ASN A 61 -7.52 -13.83 3.96
C ASN A 61 -8.34 -12.57 3.64
N ILE A 62 -9.64 -12.76 3.46
CA ILE A 62 -10.61 -11.67 3.32
C ILE A 62 -11.61 -11.81 4.47
N ARG A 63 -11.70 -10.80 5.34
CA ARG A 63 -12.62 -10.78 6.48
C ARG A 63 -13.56 -9.59 6.36
N PHE A 64 -14.85 -9.83 6.47
CA PHE A 64 -15.84 -8.75 6.57
C PHE A 64 -16.20 -8.51 8.03
N HIS A 65 -16.18 -7.25 8.45
CA HIS A 65 -16.58 -6.82 9.79
C HIS A 65 -17.60 -5.69 9.70
N THR A 66 -18.63 -5.75 10.54
CA THR A 66 -19.65 -4.70 10.65
C THR A 66 -20.07 -4.56 12.10
N GLU A 67 -20.04 -3.33 12.61
CA GLU A 67 -20.41 -3.02 14.00
C GLU A 67 -21.62 -2.07 14.07
N SER A 68 -22.01 -1.46 12.94
CA SER A 68 -23.08 -0.45 12.92
C SER A 68 -24.48 -1.04 12.68
N ALA A 69 -25.50 -0.43 13.27
CA ALA A 69 -26.91 -0.65 12.93
C ALA A 69 -27.32 -0.05 11.57
N VAL A 70 -26.43 0.74 10.94
CA VAL A 70 -26.65 1.36 9.63
C VAL A 70 -26.48 0.30 8.54
N ARG A 71 -27.43 0.28 7.59
CA ARG A 71 -27.39 -0.61 6.43
C ARG A 71 -26.67 0.09 5.27
N TYR A 72 -25.57 -0.51 4.83
CA TYR A 72 -24.87 -0.10 3.62
C TYR A 72 -25.18 -1.03 2.45
N GLY A 73 -24.84 -0.62 1.22
CA GLY A 73 -25.03 -1.42 0.00
C GLY A 73 -24.25 -2.74 -0.03
N GLY A 74 -23.24 -2.89 0.84
CA GLY A 74 -22.42 -4.09 0.93
C GLY A 74 -21.31 -4.09 -0.12
N PHE A 75 -20.87 -5.27 -0.55
CA PHE A 75 -19.80 -5.39 -1.53
C PHE A 75 -20.04 -6.54 -2.51
N LYS A 76 -19.59 -6.33 -3.74
CA LYS A 76 -19.43 -7.33 -4.79
C LYS A 76 -17.98 -7.31 -5.23
N ILE A 77 -17.25 -8.37 -4.91
CA ILE A 77 -15.82 -8.49 -5.19
C ILE A 77 -15.60 -9.58 -6.23
N GLN A 78 -14.83 -9.25 -7.26
CA GLN A 78 -14.34 -10.20 -8.26
C GLN A 78 -12.83 -10.37 -8.08
N ALA A 79 -12.37 -11.59 -7.86
CA ALA A 79 -10.95 -11.89 -7.70
C ALA A 79 -10.41 -12.66 -8.92
N ARG A 80 -9.23 -12.26 -9.41
CA ARG A 80 -8.55 -12.88 -10.54
C ARG A 80 -7.11 -13.19 -10.17
N GLN A 81 -6.73 -14.47 -10.25
CA GLN A 81 -5.36 -14.89 -10.00
C GLN A 81 -4.45 -14.47 -11.15
N LEU A 82 -3.26 -13.98 -10.80
CA LEU A 82 -2.22 -13.54 -11.73
C LEU A 82 -0.97 -14.42 -11.59
N ASP A 83 -0.44 -14.85 -12.72
CA ASP A 83 0.73 -15.71 -12.85
C ASP A 83 1.91 -15.06 -13.61
N ASN A 84 1.77 -13.78 -13.97
CA ASN A 84 2.77 -13.02 -14.72
C ASN A 84 3.56 -12.06 -13.80
N ASN A 85 4.82 -11.79 -14.16
CA ASN A 85 5.77 -10.96 -13.38
C ASN A 85 5.87 -11.41 -11.91
N CYS A 86 5.97 -12.72 -11.72
CA CYS A 86 6.40 -13.32 -10.47
C CYS A 86 7.91 -13.53 -10.61
N ASP A 87 8.73 -12.54 -10.29
CA ASP A 87 10.19 -12.69 -10.41
C ASP A 87 10.69 -13.72 -9.39
N HIS A 88 10.75 -14.96 -9.85
CA HIS A 88 11.42 -16.07 -9.18
C HIS A 88 12.93 -15.87 -9.28
N HIS A 89 13.49 -15.05 -8.38
CA HIS A 89 14.90 -15.19 -8.06
C HIS A 89 15.09 -16.49 -7.27
N ASN A 90 15.52 -17.53 -7.98
CA ASN A 90 15.93 -18.81 -7.43
C ASN A 90 17.19 -18.65 -6.53
N SER A 91 17.20 -19.43 -5.44
CA SER A 91 18.31 -19.90 -4.58
C SER A 91 18.71 -19.05 -3.35
N ILE A 92 18.53 -19.71 -2.18
CA ILE A 92 18.65 -19.31 -0.76
C ILE A 92 20.09 -19.55 -0.21
N PRO A 93 20.49 -19.14 1.03
CA PRO A 93 20.10 -19.85 2.28
C PRO A 93 19.70 -18.91 3.44
N HIS A 94 18.53 -19.12 4.05
CA HIS A 94 18.38 -19.71 5.39
C HIS A 94 19.32 -19.13 6.45
N GLU A 95 18.87 -18.06 7.10
CA GLU A 95 18.88 -17.97 8.56
C GLU A 95 17.54 -17.40 9.04
N PHE A 96 16.66 -18.31 9.45
CA PHE A 96 15.58 -17.99 10.37
C PHE A 96 16.22 -17.67 11.72
N SER A 97 16.19 -16.39 12.09
CA SER A 97 16.49 -15.95 13.46
C SER A 97 15.24 -15.25 14.00
N PRO A 98 14.62 -15.75 15.09
CA PRO A 98 13.44 -15.15 15.67
C PRO A 98 13.88 -13.88 16.41
N GLY A 99 13.82 -12.73 15.73
CA GLY A 99 14.16 -11.43 16.33
C GLY A 99 14.71 -10.35 15.41
N SER A 100 14.53 -10.43 14.08
CA SER A 100 14.91 -9.32 13.19
C SER A 100 13.72 -8.36 12.99
N THR A 101 13.91 -7.11 13.39
CA THR A 101 13.18 -5.96 12.86
C THR A 101 13.18 -6.04 11.33
N GLU A 102 12.03 -6.27 10.72
CA GLU A 102 11.86 -6.24 9.26
C GLU A 102 12.27 -4.86 8.75
N SER A 103 13.52 -4.76 8.31
CA SER A 103 14.07 -3.53 7.77
C SER A 103 13.51 -3.36 6.36
N CYS A 104 12.63 -2.37 6.16
CA CYS A 104 12.09 -1.88 4.88
C CYS A 104 13.16 -1.26 3.95
N SER A 105 14.42 -1.65 4.12
CA SER A 105 15.58 -1.02 3.50
C SER A 105 15.73 -1.50 2.06
N LYS A 106 15.64 -0.55 1.11
CA LYS A 106 16.06 -0.68 -0.30
C LYS A 106 15.31 -1.77 -1.09
N MET A 107 14.01 -1.57 -1.27
CA MET A 107 13.21 -2.37 -2.18
C MET A 107 13.25 -1.79 -3.60
N HIS A 108 13.25 -2.64 -4.62
CA HIS A 108 13.25 -2.23 -6.04
C HIS A 108 12.05 -2.83 -6.76
N PHE A 109 11.35 -2.01 -7.54
CA PHE A 109 10.13 -2.38 -8.27
C PHE A 109 10.24 -1.97 -9.73
N SER A 110 9.66 -2.77 -10.62
CA SER A 110 9.57 -2.47 -12.05
C SER A 110 8.17 -2.73 -12.63
N GLU A 111 7.23 -3.10 -11.76
CA GLU A 111 5.85 -3.38 -12.09
C GLU A 111 5.13 -2.11 -12.56
N LYS A 112 4.21 -2.28 -13.51
CA LYS A 112 3.35 -1.18 -14.00
C LYS A 112 2.46 -0.59 -12.91
N SER A 113 2.14 -1.37 -11.89
CA SER A 113 1.38 -0.95 -10.72
C SER A 113 1.80 -1.74 -9.49
N LEU A 114 1.93 -1.08 -8.35
CA LEU A 114 2.20 -1.72 -7.06
C LEU A 114 1.53 -0.97 -5.91
N GLN A 115 1.35 -1.64 -4.78
CA GLN A 115 0.92 -1.05 -3.53
C GLN A 115 2.10 -0.98 -2.56
N ILE A 116 2.28 0.14 -1.87
CA ILE A 116 3.28 0.29 -0.80
C ILE A 116 2.56 0.69 0.47
N LEU A 117 2.88 -0.02 1.56
CA LEU A 117 2.41 0.27 2.90
C LEU A 117 3.59 0.73 3.76
N SER A 118 3.33 1.63 4.69
CA SER A 118 4.29 1.89 5.77
C SER A 118 4.53 0.60 6.58
N PRO A 119 5.73 0.36 7.09
CA PRO A 119 6.00 -0.77 7.98
C PRO A 119 5.01 -0.82 9.14
N HIS A 120 4.51 -2.02 9.45
CA HIS A 120 3.57 -2.27 10.56
C HIS A 120 2.24 -1.50 10.45
N TYR A 121 1.81 -1.15 9.23
CA TYR A 121 0.51 -0.50 9.00
C TYR A 121 -0.67 -1.30 9.58
N ASP A 122 -0.60 -2.64 9.52
CA ASP A 122 -1.58 -3.57 10.09
C ASP A 122 -1.69 -3.49 11.62
N SER A 123 -0.61 -3.12 12.30
CA SER A 123 -0.54 -2.91 13.75
C SER A 123 -1.15 -1.57 14.18
N GLY A 124 -1.53 -0.71 13.22
CA GLY A 124 -2.24 0.55 13.45
C GLY A 124 -1.37 1.81 13.57
N SER A 125 -0.05 1.67 13.60
CA SER A 125 0.91 2.77 13.55
C SER A 125 2.30 2.28 13.14
N TYR A 126 3.05 3.11 12.41
CA TYR A 126 4.45 2.83 12.09
C TYR A 126 5.37 2.99 13.32
N GLN A 127 6.55 2.39 13.26
CA GLN A 127 7.57 2.49 14.31
C GLN A 127 8.42 3.76 14.19
N PRO A 128 9.03 4.22 15.29
CA PRO A 128 10.05 5.27 15.23
C PRO A 128 11.34 4.76 14.57
N PHE A 129 12.19 5.70 14.16
CA PHE A 129 13.52 5.47 13.58
C PHE A 129 13.56 4.63 12.29
N LEU A 130 12.52 4.70 11.46
CA LEU A 130 12.49 4.08 10.16
C LEU A 130 13.24 4.94 9.13
N ASP A 131 13.94 4.26 8.23
CA ASP A 131 14.56 4.88 7.04
C ASP A 131 14.40 3.90 5.86
N CYS A 132 13.20 3.88 5.31
CA CYS A 132 12.82 3.01 4.21
C CYS A 132 13.11 3.69 2.87
N GLU A 133 13.55 2.90 1.88
CA GLU A 133 13.72 3.36 0.51
C GLU A 133 13.10 2.35 -0.46
N TYR A 134 12.19 2.82 -1.30
CA TYR A 134 11.52 2.06 -2.35
C TYR A 134 11.83 2.72 -3.69
N THR A 135 12.51 1.99 -4.58
CA THR A 135 12.92 2.50 -5.89
C THR A 135 12.03 1.91 -6.97
N VAL A 136 11.31 2.77 -7.69
CA VAL A 136 10.46 2.36 -8.81
C VAL A 136 11.17 2.68 -10.12
N ARG A 137 11.49 1.65 -10.89
CA ARG A 137 12.10 1.74 -12.21
C ARG A 137 11.04 1.69 -13.31
N LYS A 138 11.29 2.42 -14.39
CA LYS A 138 10.46 2.34 -15.61
C LYS A 138 10.30 0.89 -16.06
N SER A 139 9.05 0.44 -16.21
CA SER A 139 8.71 -0.87 -16.74
C SER A 139 9.09 -1.02 -18.23
N THR A 140 9.03 0.09 -18.97
CA THR A 140 9.39 0.20 -20.38
C THR A 140 9.88 1.62 -20.69
N SER A 141 10.58 1.82 -21.81
CA SER A 141 11.15 3.12 -22.20
C SER A 141 10.12 4.21 -22.49
N ASN A 142 8.86 3.85 -22.77
CA ASN A 142 7.77 4.79 -23.02
C ASN A 142 7.03 5.23 -21.74
N ILE A 143 7.54 4.95 -20.54
CA ILE A 143 6.99 5.47 -19.28
C ILE A 143 7.57 6.87 -19.01
N CYS A 144 6.68 7.82 -18.75
CA CYS A 144 7.02 9.22 -18.48
C CYS A 144 6.77 9.64 -17.02
N ALA A 145 5.83 9.02 -16.31
CA ALA A 145 5.48 9.45 -14.96
C ALA A 145 5.02 8.30 -14.05
N LEU A 146 5.02 8.57 -12.74
CA LEU A 146 4.33 7.81 -11.71
C LEU A 146 3.10 8.58 -11.26
N GLU A 147 1.93 7.97 -11.38
CA GLU A 147 0.72 8.38 -10.67
C GLU A 147 0.72 7.67 -9.30
N VAL A 148 0.64 8.45 -8.23
CA VAL A 148 0.59 7.96 -6.85
C VAL A 148 -0.75 8.37 -6.26
N LYS A 149 -1.59 7.38 -5.96
CA LYS A 149 -2.86 7.55 -5.26
C LYS A 149 -2.65 7.22 -3.78
N PHE A 150 -3.06 8.13 -2.90
CA PHE A 150 -2.97 8.01 -1.46
C PHE A 150 -4.29 7.46 -0.93
N ASP A 151 -4.38 6.15 -0.76
CA ASP A 151 -5.57 5.48 -0.21
C ASP A 151 -5.64 5.62 1.31
N ALA A 152 -4.50 5.79 1.97
CA ALA A 152 -4.41 6.26 3.35
C ALA A 152 -3.10 7.02 3.53
N PHE A 153 -3.14 8.13 4.28
CA PHE A 153 -1.94 8.89 4.60
C PHE A 153 -2.16 9.73 5.86
N ALA A 154 -1.55 9.31 6.96
CA ALA A 154 -1.41 10.11 8.17
C ALA A 154 -0.02 9.86 8.76
N LEU A 155 0.84 10.86 8.67
CA LEU A 155 2.16 10.90 9.31
C LEU A 155 2.21 12.05 10.30
N GLU A 156 3.12 12.00 11.27
CA GLU A 156 3.32 13.09 12.22
C GLU A 156 3.55 14.43 11.50
N GLU A 157 2.69 15.41 11.78
CA GLU A 157 2.77 16.71 11.14
C GLU A 157 3.88 17.56 11.78
N SER A 158 4.75 18.13 10.94
CA SER A 158 5.79 19.06 11.37
C SER A 158 6.06 20.10 10.30
N LYS A 159 6.64 21.24 10.69
CA LYS A 159 6.96 22.33 9.74
C LYS A 159 7.89 21.82 8.64
N ALA A 160 7.44 21.83 7.38
CA ALA A 160 8.19 21.29 6.25
C ALA A 160 8.55 19.79 6.37
N CYS A 161 7.81 19.02 7.18
CA CYS A 161 7.97 17.57 7.33
C CYS A 161 9.41 17.17 7.68
N TYR A 162 9.97 17.79 8.73
CA TYR A 162 11.34 17.54 9.16
C TYR A 162 11.47 16.34 10.11
N LYS A 163 10.37 15.95 10.76
CA LYS A 163 10.28 14.76 11.60
C LYS A 163 9.96 13.54 10.73
N ASP A 164 8.67 13.22 10.61
CA ASP A 164 8.21 12.11 9.78
C ASP A 164 7.85 12.60 8.38
N TYR A 165 8.25 11.84 7.36
CA TYR A 165 7.90 12.16 5.99
C TYR A 165 7.91 10.97 5.04
N LEU A 166 7.00 11.02 4.07
CA LEU A 166 7.14 10.31 2.81
C LEU A 166 7.68 11.26 1.75
N GLN A 167 8.88 11.00 1.25
CA GLN A 167 9.49 11.74 0.18
C GLN A 167 9.32 11.00 -1.15
N ILE A 168 8.77 11.65 -2.17
CA ILE A 168 8.66 11.11 -3.53
C ILE A 168 9.34 12.09 -4.47
N GLY A 169 10.46 11.68 -5.05
CA GLY A 169 11.36 12.60 -5.74
C GLY A 169 11.89 13.69 -4.78
N GLU A 170 11.59 14.96 -5.08
CA GLU A 170 12.03 16.12 -4.28
C GLU A 170 11.00 16.59 -3.23
N MET A 171 9.78 16.02 -3.23
CA MET A 171 8.69 16.50 -2.37
C MET A 171 8.55 15.63 -1.13
N ARG A 172 8.60 16.25 0.06
CA ARG A 172 8.26 15.62 1.34
C ARG A 172 6.80 15.88 1.70
N LEU A 173 6.14 14.83 2.18
CA LEU A 173 4.74 14.83 2.60
C LEU A 173 4.65 14.32 4.04
N CYS A 174 3.81 14.97 4.84
CA CYS A 174 3.48 14.59 6.21
C CYS A 174 2.09 15.15 6.59
N GLY A 175 1.62 14.89 7.80
CA GLY A 175 0.24 15.19 8.19
C GLY A 175 -0.74 14.26 7.49
N LYS A 176 -1.96 14.75 7.26
CA LYS A 176 -3.05 13.96 6.68
C LYS A 176 -3.37 14.42 5.27
N LEU A 177 -3.53 13.48 4.33
CA LEU A 177 -4.03 13.77 2.99
C LEU A 177 -5.47 13.26 2.84
N PRO A 178 -6.30 13.92 2.00
CA PRO A 178 -7.63 13.41 1.67
C PRO A 178 -7.55 12.01 1.07
N PHE A 179 -8.57 11.19 1.35
CA PHE A 179 -8.72 9.88 0.73
C PHE A 179 -8.68 9.99 -0.80
N ALA A 180 -7.96 9.07 -1.43
CA ALA A 180 -7.80 9.00 -2.88
C ALA A 180 -7.23 10.28 -3.51
N ALA A 181 -6.53 11.11 -2.74
CA ALA A 181 -5.71 12.16 -3.31
C ALA A 181 -4.71 11.53 -4.29
N THR A 182 -4.55 12.13 -5.46
CA THR A 182 -3.63 11.62 -6.50
C THR A 182 -2.63 12.70 -6.85
N ARG A 183 -1.37 12.29 -7.01
CA ARG A 183 -0.29 13.15 -7.49
C ARG A 183 0.51 12.44 -8.57
N THR A 184 1.04 13.21 -9.51
CA THR A 184 1.87 12.69 -10.60
C THR A 184 3.29 13.18 -10.44
N TYR A 185 4.25 12.28 -10.64
CA TYR A 185 5.68 12.52 -10.51
C TYR A 185 6.38 12.10 -11.80
N GLU A 186 6.95 13.06 -12.50
CA GLU A 186 7.68 12.78 -13.74
C GLU A 186 8.98 12.03 -13.46
N PHE A 187 9.28 11.05 -14.31
CA PHE A 187 10.56 10.37 -14.31
C PHE A 187 11.64 11.31 -14.86
N LYS A 188 12.44 11.89 -13.96
CA LYS A 188 13.64 12.67 -14.32
C LYS A 188 14.83 11.80 -14.75
N SER A 189 14.80 10.52 -14.37
CA SER A 189 15.74 9.46 -14.78
C SER A 189 14.96 8.17 -15.03
N ASP A 190 15.61 7.01 -15.12
CA ASP A 190 14.92 5.72 -15.27
C ASP A 190 14.26 5.22 -13.97
N GLU A 191 14.49 5.91 -12.85
CA GLU A 191 14.04 5.49 -11.52
C GLU A 191 13.53 6.68 -10.70
N ILE A 192 12.53 6.45 -9.84
CA ILE A 192 12.09 7.38 -8.80
C ILE A 192 12.22 6.68 -7.45
N ALA A 193 12.88 7.35 -6.51
CA ALA A 193 12.95 6.91 -5.11
C ALA A 193 11.76 7.47 -4.32
N ILE A 194 11.15 6.59 -3.54
CA ILE A 194 10.16 6.87 -2.51
C ILE A 194 10.83 6.56 -1.18
N LYS A 195 10.97 7.55 -0.30
CA LYS A 195 11.65 7.39 1.00
C LYS A 195 10.69 7.64 2.14
N PHE A 196 10.64 6.74 3.12
CA PHE A 196 9.87 6.94 4.34
C PHE A 196 10.82 7.06 5.52
N HIS A 197 10.78 8.19 6.20
CA HIS A 197 11.62 8.49 7.34
C HIS A 197 10.75 8.79 8.56
N THR A 198 11.15 8.30 9.73
CA THR A 198 10.51 8.60 11.01
C THR A 198 11.52 8.96 12.09
N ASP A 199 11.14 9.88 12.99
CA ASP A 199 11.98 10.30 14.11
C ASP A 199 11.81 9.39 15.34
N ALA A 200 12.25 9.84 16.52
CA ALA A 200 12.17 9.09 17.77
C ALA A 200 10.77 9.04 18.40
N ASN A 201 9.95 10.06 18.14
CA ASN A 201 8.83 10.45 18.99
C ASN A 201 7.62 10.90 18.16
N GLY A 202 6.48 10.27 18.41
CA GLY A 202 5.26 10.58 17.68
C GLY A 202 5.15 9.65 16.48
N SER A 203 4.00 8.98 16.40
CA SER A 203 3.65 8.18 15.24
C SER A 203 2.16 8.36 14.99
N ASP A 204 1.78 8.21 13.73
CA ASP A 204 0.39 8.19 13.31
C ASP A 204 0.17 6.90 12.50
N ALA A 205 -0.89 6.86 11.70
CA ALA A 205 -1.33 5.67 10.98
C ALA A 205 -0.31 5.07 10.02
N GLY A 206 0.49 5.93 9.39
CA GLY A 206 1.29 5.57 8.24
C GLY A 206 0.56 5.81 6.93
N PHE A 207 0.84 5.00 5.93
CA PHE A 207 0.28 5.20 4.59
C PHE A 207 0.00 3.90 3.86
N VAL A 208 -0.95 3.98 2.94
CA VAL A 208 -1.18 3.03 1.86
C VAL A 208 -1.22 3.82 0.57
N ILE A 209 -0.25 3.57 -0.30
CA ILE A 209 -0.16 4.23 -1.61
C ILE A 209 -0.25 3.21 -2.73
N MET A 210 -0.98 3.57 -3.77
CA MET A 210 -1.03 2.84 -5.04
C MET A 210 -0.21 3.61 -6.06
N VAL A 211 0.86 2.98 -6.54
CA VAL A 211 1.78 3.55 -7.53
C VAL A 211 1.46 2.93 -8.88
N LYS A 212 1.28 3.76 -9.91
CA LYS A 212 1.01 3.34 -11.28
C LYS A 212 1.91 4.08 -12.26
N GLN A 213 2.56 3.33 -13.15
CA GLN A 213 3.39 3.91 -14.20
C GLN A 213 2.52 4.38 -15.38
N ILE A 214 2.72 5.63 -15.80
CA ILE A 214 1.97 6.30 -16.87
C ILE A 214 2.86 6.42 -18.09
N GLN A 215 2.33 5.96 -19.23
CA GLN A 215 2.99 6.10 -20.52
C GLN A 215 3.01 7.56 -20.97
N CYS A 216 4.05 7.91 -21.73
CA CYS A 216 3.98 8.96 -22.72
C CYS A 216 2.97 8.52 -23.81
#